data_AF-A0A2V8YBY1-F1
#
_entry.id   AF-A0A2V8YBY1-F1
#
_cell.length_a   1.000
_cell.length_b   1.000
_cell.length_c   1.000
_cell.angle_alpha   90.00
_cell.angle_beta   90.00
_cell.angle_gamma   90.00
#
_symmetry.space_group_name_H-M   'P 1'
#
loop_
_entity.id
_entity.type
_entity.pdbx_description
1 polymer ?
#
loop_
_entity_poly.entity_id
_entity_poly.type
_entity_poly.pdbx_seq_one_letter_code
_entity_poly.pdbx_strand_id
1 'polypeptide(L)'
;MGANGASWHRQFDRAGVALVTNGICKDHQIYLADGGLGFLLGDGALRYGRENVVEAYYTAHVWRGIYLAPGLQHINNRGYDQDRGPVLVPSLRLHVEF
;
A
#
# COMPACT_ATOMS: atom_id res chain seq x y z
N MET A 1 1.00 -9.14 -8.40
CA MET A 1 1.33 -9.53 -9.78
C MET A 1 2.50 -8.70 -10.27
N GLY A 2 3.36 -9.23 -11.15
CA GLY A 2 4.53 -8.49 -11.66
C GLY A 2 4.98 -8.98 -13.02
N ALA A 3 5.71 -8.13 -13.73
CA ALA A 3 6.26 -8.38 -15.06
C ALA A 3 7.73 -7.99 -15.12
N ASN A 4 8.50 -8.73 -15.91
CA ASN A 4 9.89 -8.43 -16.21
C ASN A 4 9.95 -7.55 -17.47
N GLY A 5 10.80 -6.52 -17.45
CA GLY A 5 10.97 -5.60 -18.55
C GLY A 5 11.62 -6.17 -19.80
N ALA A 6 12.13 -7.41 -19.75
CA ALA A 6 12.51 -8.16 -20.94
C ALA A 6 11.40 -8.18 -22.01
N SER A 7 10.12 -8.15 -21.60
CA SER A 7 8.98 -8.08 -22.52
C SER A 7 8.85 -6.76 -23.30
N TRP A 8 9.49 -5.68 -22.88
CA TRP A 8 9.48 -4.37 -23.56
C TRP A 8 10.88 -3.82 -23.84
N HIS A 9 11.86 -4.71 -24.09
CA HIS A 9 13.25 -4.37 -24.40
C HIS A 9 14.03 -3.70 -23.26
N ARG A 10 13.61 -3.87 -22.01
CA ARG A 10 14.36 -3.44 -20.82
C ARG A 10 14.66 -4.61 -19.89
N GLN A 11 15.70 -5.35 -20.23
CA GLN A 11 16.09 -6.62 -19.59
C GLN A 11 16.28 -6.59 -18.06
N PHE A 12 16.56 -5.41 -17.48
CA PHE A 12 16.80 -5.26 -16.04
C PHE A 12 15.65 -4.57 -15.30
N ASP A 13 14.63 -4.11 -16.02
CA ASP A 13 13.51 -3.40 -15.41
C ASP A 13 12.47 -4.38 -14.88
N ARG A 14 11.70 -3.96 -13.88
CA ARG A 14 10.61 -4.75 -13.31
C ARG A 14 9.42 -3.84 -13.03
N ALA A 15 8.22 -4.32 -13.31
CA ALA A 15 6.99 -3.64 -12.96
C ALA A 15 6.11 -4.55 -12.12
N GLY A 16 5.28 -3.98 -11.26
CA GLY A 16 4.34 -4.78 -10.47
C GLY A 16 3.18 -4.00 -9.89
N VAL A 17 2.15 -4.75 -9.57
CA VAL A 17 0.97 -4.27 -8.85
C VAL A 17 0.65 -5.24 -7.73
N ALA A 18 0.42 -4.71 -6.52
CA ALA A 18 -0.01 -5.46 -5.36
C ALA A 18 -1.36 -4.94 -4.88
N LEU A 19 -2.22 -5.84 -4.43
CA LEU A 19 -3.47 -5.53 -3.74
C LEU A 19 -3.36 -6.16 -2.35
N VAL A 20 -3.54 -5.34 -1.33
CA VAL A 20 -3.58 -5.76 0.07
C VAL A 20 -4.92 -5.33 0.65
N THR A 21 -5.64 -6.28 1.26
CA THR A 21 -6.89 -5.97 1.96
C THR A 21 -6.76 -6.36 3.42
N ASN A 22 -6.72 -5.35 4.29
CA ASN A 22 -6.67 -5.55 5.74
C ASN A 22 -8.08 -5.52 6.34
N GLY A 23 -8.26 -6.24 7.44
CA GLY A 23 -9.49 -6.19 8.24
C GLY A 23 -9.18 -6.52 9.70
N ILE A 24 -10.03 -6.02 10.60
CA ILE A 24 -10.01 -6.37 12.03
C ILE A 24 -11.17 -7.31 12.36
N CYS A 25 -10.94 -8.22 13.32
CA CYS A 25 -11.95 -9.16 13.77
C CYS A 25 -13.19 -8.46 14.34
N LYS A 26 -14.35 -9.11 14.25
CA LYS A 26 -15.64 -8.56 14.71
C LYS A 26 -15.62 -8.17 16.19
N ASP A 27 -14.97 -8.94 17.04
CA ASP A 27 -14.85 -8.64 18.47
C ASP A 27 -14.05 -7.35 18.73
N HIS A 28 -13.04 -7.07 17.91
CA HIS A 28 -12.26 -5.83 17.98
C HIS A 28 -13.09 -4.63 17.48
N GLN A 29 -13.99 -4.84 16.51
CA GLN A 29 -14.93 -3.80 16.06
C GLN A 29 -15.91 -3.43 17.17
N ILE A 30 -16.45 -4.43 17.89
CA ILE A 30 -17.35 -4.22 19.03
C ILE A 30 -16.61 -3.49 20.15
N TYR A 31 -15.39 -3.91 20.49
CA TYR A 31 -14.56 -3.25 21.48
C TYR A 31 -14.30 -1.76 21.16
N LEU A 32 -13.97 -1.44 19.90
CA LEU A 32 -13.80 -0.04 19.47
C LEU A 32 -15.12 0.73 19.50
N ALA A 33 -16.23 0.12 19.10
CA ALA A 33 -17.56 0.72 19.14
C ALA A 33 -18.05 1.03 20.56
N ASP A 34 -17.67 0.20 21.53
CA ASP A 34 -17.94 0.40 22.95
C ASP A 34 -17.00 1.45 23.61
N GLY A 35 -16.19 2.15 22.82
CA GLY A 35 -15.27 3.20 23.27
C GLY A 35 -13.90 2.69 23.73
N GLY A 36 -13.57 1.44 23.41
CA GLY A 36 -12.25 0.87 23.66
C GLY A 36 -11.16 1.57 22.84
N LEU A 37 -9.99 1.75 23.45
CA LEU A 37 -8.80 2.26 22.78
C LEU A 37 -7.91 1.07 22.37
N GLY A 38 -7.66 0.91 21.07
CA GLY A 38 -6.70 -0.04 20.52
C GLY A 38 -5.31 0.60 20.36
N PHE A 39 -4.28 -0.24 20.19
CA PHE A 39 -2.88 0.22 20.04
C PHE A 39 -2.66 1.13 18.82
N LEU A 40 -3.46 0.96 17.75
CA LEU A 40 -3.38 1.74 16.52
C LEU A 40 -4.60 2.66 16.28
N LEU A 41 -5.68 2.48 17.04
CA LEU A 41 -7.00 3.08 16.77
C LEU A 41 -7.67 3.51 18.07
N GLY A 42 -8.06 4.78 18.17
CA GLY A 42 -8.78 5.34 19.32
C GLY A 42 -10.00 6.16 18.92
N ASP A 43 -10.51 5.94 17.71
CA ASP A 43 -11.52 6.80 17.07
C ASP A 43 -12.97 6.51 17.52
N GLY A 44 -13.20 5.50 18.36
CA GLY A 44 -14.53 5.14 18.88
C GLY A 44 -15.38 4.35 17.87
N ALA A 45 -16.68 4.67 17.76
CA ALA A 45 -17.62 4.01 16.86
C ALA A 45 -17.33 4.35 15.38
N LEU A 46 -16.38 3.64 14.78
CA LEU A 46 -15.99 3.82 13.37
C LEU A 46 -17.03 3.20 12.44
N ARG A 47 -17.26 3.81 11.27
CA ARG A 47 -18.01 3.15 10.20
C ARG A 47 -17.11 2.10 9.54
N TYR A 48 -17.12 0.89 10.10
CA TYR A 48 -16.20 -0.18 9.69
C TYR A 48 -16.21 -0.44 8.18
N GLY A 49 -15.03 -0.37 7.57
CA GLY A 49 -14.75 -0.79 6.21
C GLY A 49 -13.43 -1.54 6.13
N ARG A 50 -13.32 -2.53 5.25
CA ARG A 50 -12.02 -3.16 5.00
C ARG A 50 -11.08 -2.13 4.37
N GLU A 51 -9.88 -2.03 4.93
CA GLU A 51 -8.84 -1.17 4.36
C GLU A 51 -8.29 -1.88 3.12
N ASN A 52 -8.29 -1.19 1.99
CA ASN A 52 -7.76 -1.72 0.73
C ASN A 52 -6.63 -0.84 0.25
N VAL A 53 -5.47 -1.45 0.03
CA VAL A 53 -4.28 -0.78 -0.49
C VAL A 53 -3.93 -1.40 -1.83
N VAL A 54 -3.90 -0.57 -2.86
CA VAL A 54 -3.38 -0.93 -4.18
C VAL A 54 -2.04 -0.24 -4.35
N GLU A 55 -0.98 -0.99 -4.57
CA GLU A 55 0.34 -0.46 -4.87
C GLU A 55 0.71 -0.81 -6.30
N ALA A 56 1.21 0.17 -7.06
CA ALA A 56 1.85 -0.04 -8.34
C ALA A 56 3.29 0.49 -8.27
N TYR A 57 4.25 -0.24 -8.83
CA TYR A 57 5.65 0.17 -8.86
C TYR A 57 6.33 -0.19 -10.18
N TYR A 58 7.36 0.57 -10.54
CA TYR A 58 8.22 0.30 -11.68
C TYR A 58 9.68 0.54 -11.28
N THR A 59 10.50 -0.51 -11.29
CA THR A 59 11.94 -0.43 -11.06
C THR A 59 12.67 -0.34 -12.40
N ALA A 60 13.31 0.81 -12.65
CA ALA A 60 14.15 1.10 -13.79
C ALA A 60 15.64 0.93 -13.42
N HIS A 61 16.37 0.14 -14.20
CA HIS A 61 17.83 0.14 -14.14
C HIS A 61 18.38 1.30 -14.98
N VAL A 62 18.98 2.29 -14.33
CA VAL A 62 19.38 3.55 -14.99
C VAL A 62 20.85 3.51 -15.42
N TRP A 63 21.71 3.07 -14.52
CA TRP A 63 23.17 3.00 -14.72
C TRP A 63 23.68 1.86 -13.85
N ARG A 64 24.75 1.15 -14.25
CA ARG A 64 25.50 0.13 -13.47
C ARG A 64 25.33 0.30 -11.94
N GLY A 65 24.52 -0.56 -11.33
CA GLY A 65 24.28 -0.58 -9.88
C GLY A 65 23.21 0.39 -9.36
N ILE A 66 22.71 1.33 -10.16
CA ILE A 66 21.69 2.33 -9.81
C ILE A 66 20.33 1.93 -10.37
N TYR A 67 19.38 1.74 -9.48
CA TYR A 67 17.99 1.43 -9.78
C TYR A 67 17.05 2.48 -9.18
N LEU A 68 16.18 3.04 -10.01
CA LEU A 68 15.12 3.95 -9.59
C LEU A 68 13.78 3.22 -9.62
N ALA A 69 13.02 3.31 -8.54
CA ALA A 69 11.73 2.66 -8.40
C ALA A 69 10.65 3.64 -7.94
N PRO A 70 10.06 4.45 -8.84
CA PRO A 70 8.82 5.14 -8.55
C PRO A 70 7.70 4.13 -8.25
N GLY A 71 6.84 4.51 -7.30
CA GLY A 71 5.66 3.74 -6.94
C GLY A 71 4.51 4.65 -6.52
N LEU A 72 3.30 4.13 -6.61
CA LEU A 72 2.07 4.81 -6.22
C LEU A 72 1.22 3.85 -5.41
N GLN A 73 0.84 4.26 -4.21
CA GLN A 73 -0.09 3.53 -3.37
C GLN A 73 -1.42 4.28 -3.31
N HIS A 74 -2.52 3.55 -3.47
CA HIS A 74 -3.87 4.05 -3.32
C HIS A 74 -4.53 3.30 -2.16
N ILE A 75 -4.83 4.02 -1.08
CA ILE A 75 -5.34 3.49 0.17
C ILE A 75 -6.79 3.93 0.34
N ASN A 76 -7.70 2.98 0.48
CA ASN A 76 -9.13 3.20 0.75
C ASN A 76 -9.48 2.74 2.16
N ASN A 77 -10.38 3.49 2.82
CA ASN A 77 -10.87 3.24 4.17
C ASN A 77 -9.72 3.12 5.19
N ARG A 78 -8.85 4.14 5.23
CA ARG A 78 -7.63 4.14 6.06
C ARG A 78 -8.00 3.93 7.53
N GLY A 79 -7.38 2.97 8.20
CA GLY A 79 -7.71 2.67 9.60
C GLY A 79 -9.10 2.07 9.78
N TYR A 80 -9.59 1.34 8.77
CA TYR A 80 -10.86 0.63 8.78
C TYR A 80 -12.12 1.51 8.86
N ASP A 81 -12.02 2.78 8.51
CA ASP A 81 -13.12 3.73 8.58
C ASP A 81 -13.53 4.18 7.16
N GLN A 82 -14.79 3.93 6.80
CA GLN A 82 -15.36 4.30 5.50
C GLN A 82 -15.56 5.80 5.33
N ASP A 83 -15.55 6.58 6.42
CA ASP A 83 -15.61 8.04 6.34
C ASP A 83 -14.27 8.65 5.92
N ARG A 84 -13.19 7.85 5.97
CA ARG A 84 -11.86 8.25 5.50
C ARG A 84 -11.73 7.94 4.01
N GLY A 85 -11.93 8.98 3.21
CA GLY A 85 -11.80 8.93 1.76
C GLY A 85 -10.43 8.43 1.25
N PRO A 86 -10.34 8.09 -0.05
CA PRO A 86 -9.12 7.57 -0.67
C PRO A 86 -7.92 8.48 -0.47
N VAL A 87 -6.76 7.90 -0.20
CA VAL A 87 -5.47 8.60 -0.18
C VAL A 87 -4.55 8.02 -1.25
N LEU A 88 -3.92 8.92 -2.02
CA LEU A 88 -2.86 8.58 -2.95
C LEU A 88 -1.51 8.95 -2.33
N VAL A 89 -0.62 7.97 -2.21
CA VAL A 89 0.72 8.13 -1.65
C VAL A 89 1.74 7.84 -2.75
N PRO A 90 2.30 8.87 -3.39
CA PRO A 90 3.43 8.69 -4.29
C PRO A 90 4.69 8.34 -3.50
N SER A 91 5.54 7.49 -4.07
CA SER A 91 6.80 7.08 -3.47
C SER A 91 7.89 6.97 -4.53
N LEU A 92 9.14 7.14 -4.10
CA LEU A 92 10.32 6.94 -4.92
C LEU A 92 11.34 6.18 -4.08
N ARG A 93 11.79 5.02 -4.58
CA ARG A 93 12.86 4.24 -3.96
C ARG A 93 14.08 4.29 -4.86
N LEU A 94 15.25 4.48 -4.26
CA LEU A 94 16.55 4.41 -4.93
C LEU A 94 17.30 3.23 -4.34
N HIS A 95 17.78 2.34 -5.19
CA HIS A 95 18.67 1.24 -4.80
C HIS A 95 20.00 1.40 -5.52
N VAL A 96 21.09 1.36 -4.75
CA VAL A 96 22.45 1.54 -5.24
C VAL A 96 23.30 0.36 -4.78
N GLU A 97 23.95 -0.30 -5.72
CA GLU A 97 24.89 -1.41 -5.54
C GLU A 97 26.30 -0.93 -5.94
N PHE A 98 27.30 -1.29 -5.15
CA PHE A 98 28.70 -0.80 -5.26
C PHE A 98 29.67 -1.96 -5.47
#